data_AF-A0A1V0TTA8-F1
#
_entry.id   AF-A0A1V0TTA8-F1
#
_cell.length_a   1.000
_cell.length_b   1.000
_cell.length_c   1.000
_cell.angle_alpha   90.00
_cell.angle_beta   90.00
_cell.angle_gamma   90.00
#
_symmetry.space_group_name_H-M   'P 1'
#
loop_
_entity.id
_entity.type
_entity.pdbx_description
1 polymer ?
#
loop_
_entity_poly.entity_id
_entity_poly.type
_entity_poly.pdbx_seq_one_letter_code
_entity_poly.pdbx_strand_id
1 'polypeptide(L)'
;MRYEITAPCGREGIVAGVAFTAGRALVEDPPAGALLYFRRHGYTVTPLDVPEPESVPIGFAADSDPAPAKPAPRARGKQRTDTKGE
;
A
#
# COMPACT_ATOMS: atom_id res chain seq x y z
N MET A 1 -9.86 11.96 16.63
CA MET A 1 -10.34 11.86 15.22
C MET A 1 -11.04 10.53 15.01
N ARG A 2 -12.14 10.48 14.24
CA ARG A 2 -12.87 9.25 13.91
C ARG A 2 -12.46 8.70 12.54
N TYR A 3 -12.41 7.39 12.41
CA TYR A 3 -12.10 6.70 11.16
C TYR A 3 -13.06 5.54 10.90
N GLU A 4 -13.49 5.41 9.64
CA GLU A 4 -14.13 4.22 9.09
C GLU A 4 -13.08 3.38 8.36
N ILE A 5 -12.97 2.10 8.72
CA ILE A 5 -12.03 1.16 8.11
C ILE A 5 -12.84 0.06 7.44
N THR A 6 -12.65 -0.10 6.13
CA THR A 6 -13.32 -1.14 5.34
C THR A 6 -12.32 -2.22 4.93
N ALA A 7 -12.66 -3.47 5.23
CA ALA A 7 -11.89 -4.64 4.86
C ALA A 7 -12.16 -5.05 3.40
N PRO A 8 -11.13 -5.52 2.67
CA PRO A 8 -11.29 -5.91 1.27
C PRO A 8 -12.15 -7.17 1.09
N CYS A 9 -12.28 -8.02 2.10
CA CYS A 9 -12.91 -9.34 1.98
C CYS A 9 -14.00 -9.61 3.05
N GLY A 10 -14.82 -8.62 3.41
CA GLY A 10 -15.95 -8.86 4.33
C GLY A 10 -15.52 -9.43 5.69
N ARG A 11 -14.52 -8.81 6.31
CA ARG A 11 -13.90 -9.29 7.56
C ARG A 11 -14.83 -9.13 8.77
N GLU A 12 -14.84 -10.12 9.65
CA GLU A 12 -15.44 -10.03 10.98
C GLU A 12 -14.41 -10.31 12.08
N GLY A 13 -14.63 -9.76 13.27
CA GLY A 13 -13.79 -9.94 14.45
C GLY A 13 -12.74 -8.84 14.66
N ILE A 14 -11.81 -9.07 15.59
CA ILE A 14 -10.81 -8.07 15.98
C ILE A 14 -9.54 -8.20 15.12
N VAL A 15 -9.10 -7.10 14.52
CA VAL A 15 -7.85 -7.00 13.75
C VAL A 15 -7.07 -5.80 14.25
N ALA A 16 -5.80 -5.97 14.64
CA ALA A 16 -4.94 -4.90 15.16
C ALA A 16 -5.60 -4.08 16.29
N GLY A 17 -6.44 -4.71 17.11
CA GLY A 17 -7.19 -4.06 18.20
C GLY A 17 -8.49 -3.36 17.79
N VAL A 18 -8.86 -3.40 16.50
CA VAL A 18 -10.10 -2.82 15.97
C VAL A 18 -11.11 -3.91 15.68
N ALA A 19 -12.34 -3.75 16.18
CA ALA A 19 -13.43 -4.68 15.93
C ALA A 19 -14.10 -4.38 14.57
N PHE A 20 -14.16 -5.38 13.70
CA PHE A 20 -14.87 -5.35 12.43
C PHE A 20 -16.18 -6.10 12.52
N THR A 21 -17.21 -5.52 11.92
CA THR A 21 -18.55 -6.09 11.74
C THR A 21 -18.92 -5.95 10.27
N ALA A 22 -19.27 -7.06 9.62
CA ALA A 22 -19.62 -7.09 8.19
C ALA A 22 -18.60 -6.37 7.27
N GLY A 23 -17.30 -6.50 7.57
CA GLY A 23 -16.22 -5.89 6.82
C GLY A 23 -15.97 -4.42 7.11
N ARG A 24 -16.65 -3.81 8.08
CA ARG A 24 -16.46 -2.40 8.45
C ARG A 24 -16.13 -2.25 9.92
N ALA A 25 -15.31 -1.26 10.23
CA ALA A 25 -15.02 -0.86 11.59
C ALA A 25 -15.11 0.65 11.71
N LEU A 26 -15.74 1.12 12.78
CA LEU A 26 -15.73 2.52 13.18
C LEU A 26 -14.89 2.63 14.45
N VAL A 27 -13.86 3.45 14.41
CA VAL A 27 -12.95 3.61 15.54
C VAL A 27 -12.68 5.08 15.79
N GLU A 28 -12.77 5.46 17.06
CA GLU A 28 -12.41 6.79 17.53
C GLU A 28 -10.99 6.71 18.07
N ASP A 29 -10.11 7.56 17.56
CA ASP A 29 -8.69 7.64 17.93
C ASP A 29 -7.93 6.29 17.84
N PRO A 30 -7.80 5.71 16.63
CA PRO A 30 -7.08 4.46 16.47
C PRO A 30 -5.60 4.61 16.81
N PRO A 31 -4.97 3.57 17.41
CA PRO A 31 -3.54 3.59 17.64
C PRO A 31 -2.80 3.73 16.31
N ALA A 32 -1.74 4.55 16.28
CA ALA A 32 -1.00 4.88 15.06
C ALA A 32 -0.50 3.62 14.31
N GLY A 33 -0.15 2.56 15.04
CA GLY A 33 0.26 1.28 14.47
C GLY A 33 -0.85 0.55 13.71
N ALA A 34 -2.12 0.70 14.12
CA ALA A 34 -3.25 0.06 13.46
C ALA A 34 -3.54 0.70 12.10
N LEU A 35 -3.54 2.04 12.01
CA LEU A 35 -3.73 2.75 10.73
C LEU A 35 -2.68 2.34 9.68
N LEU A 36 -1.41 2.25 10.10
CA LEU A 36 -0.33 1.83 9.22
C LEU A 36 -0.50 0.37 8.77
N TYR A 37 -0.90 -0.51 9.69
CA TYR A 37 -1.22 -1.90 9.37
C TYR A 37 -2.31 -1.99 8.30
N PHE A 38 -3.44 -1.32 8.51
CA PHE A 38 -4.57 -1.36 7.57
C PHE A 38 -4.20 -0.86 6.18
N ARG A 39 -3.47 0.27 6.09
CA ARG A 39 -2.96 0.80 4.82
C ARG A 39 -2.04 -0.17 4.09
N ARG A 40 -1.16 -0.86 4.83
CA ARG A 40 -0.20 -1.82 4.25
C ARG A 40 -0.88 -3.10 3.78
N HIS A 41 -1.98 -3.49 4.42
CA HIS A 41 -2.72 -4.73 4.14
C HIS A 41 -3.92 -4.54 3.21
N GLY A 42 -4.03 -3.38 2.53
CA GLY A 42 -5.07 -3.13 1.52
C GLY A 42 -6.47 -2.84 2.09
N TYR A 43 -6.56 -2.39 3.34
CA TYR A 43 -7.81 -1.90 3.91
C TYR A 43 -8.00 -0.42 3.54
N THR A 44 -9.26 -0.05 3.28
CA THR A 44 -9.63 1.35 3.05
C THR A 44 -9.80 2.05 4.40
N VAL A 45 -9.09 3.16 4.62
CA VAL A 45 -9.18 3.97 5.84
C VAL A 45 -9.70 5.36 5.48
N THR A 46 -10.90 5.70 5.97
CA THR A 46 -11.58 6.97 5.70
C THR A 46 -11.71 7.77 7.00
N PRO A 47 -11.08 8.95 7.11
CA PRO A 47 -11.30 9.82 8.26
C PRO A 47 -12.70 10.47 8.19
N LEU A 48 -13.48 10.39 9.26
CA LEU A 48 -14.85 10.91 9.35
C LEU A 48 -14.94 12.30 9.99
N ASP A 49 -13.89 12.72 10.70
CA ASP A 49 -13.87 13.95 11.51
C ASP A 49 -13.18 15.12 10.79
N VAL A 50 -13.03 15.04 9.46
CA VAL A 50 -12.38 16.10 8.68
C VAL A 50 -13.45 17.06 8.17
N PRO A 51 -13.36 18.39 8.45
CA PRO A 51 -14.05 19.36 7.60
C PRO A 51 -13.43 19.23 6.19
N GLU A 52 -14.22 18.82 5.20
CA GLU A 52 -13.85 18.57 3.79
C GLU A 52 -12.37 18.80 3.42
N PRO A 53 -11.58 17.73 3.23
CA PRO A 53 -10.32 17.85 2.51
C PRO A 53 -10.58 17.68 1.01
N GLU A 54 -10.04 18.59 0.20
CA GLU A 54 -10.01 18.54 -1.26
C GLU A 54 -9.69 17.13 -1.78
N SER A 55 -10.45 16.73 -2.81
CA SER A 55 -10.32 15.48 -3.53
C SER A 55 -8.90 15.30 -4.08
N VAL A 56 -8.12 14.40 -3.48
CA VAL A 56 -6.97 13.78 -4.13
C VAL A 56 -7.29 12.31 -4.37
N PRO A 57 -7.49 11.88 -5.63
CA PRO A 57 -7.72 10.49 -5.95
C PRO A 57 -6.41 9.72 -5.70
N ILE A 58 -6.34 9.01 -4.58
CA ILE A 58 -5.27 8.06 -4.33
C ILE A 58 -5.57 6.86 -5.24
N GLY A 59 -4.92 6.86 -6.40
CA GLY A 59 -5.04 5.80 -7.39
C GLY A 59 -4.78 4.45 -6.76
N PHE A 60 -5.80 3.58 -6.83
CA PHE A 60 -5.59 2.14 -6.93
C PHE A 60 -4.77 1.88 -8.21
N ALA A 61 -3.45 2.02 -8.14
CA ALA A 61 -2.58 1.22 -8.97
C ALA A 61 -2.51 -0.14 -8.29
N ALA A 62 -3.52 -0.96 -8.60
CA ALA A 62 -3.46 -2.39 -8.38
C ALA A 62 -2.11 -2.89 -8.91
N ASP A 63 -1.35 -3.48 -7.99
CA ASP A 63 -0.31 -4.44 -8.27
C ASP A 63 -0.85 -5.47 -9.27
N SER A 64 -0.58 -5.22 -10.55
CA SER A 64 -0.66 -6.21 -11.63
C SER A 64 0.77 -6.47 -12.07
N ASP A 65 1.52 -7.21 -11.25
CA ASP A 65 2.58 -8.07 -11.79
C ASP A 65 1.88 -9.35 -12.27
N PRO A 66 2.00 -9.68 -13.57
CA PRO A 66 2.91 -10.78 -13.86
C PRO A 66 3.64 -10.64 -15.20
N ALA A 67 4.98 -10.75 -15.18
CA ALA A 67 5.68 -11.63 -16.11
C ALA A 67 7.18 -11.75 -15.80
N PRO A 68 7.73 -12.97 -15.64
CA PRO A 68 9.18 -13.17 -15.66
C PRO A 68 9.68 -12.94 -17.10
N ALA A 69 10.38 -11.84 -17.33
CA ALA A 69 11.11 -11.66 -18.58
C ALA A 69 12.22 -12.72 -18.67
N LYS A 70 12.07 -13.61 -19.65
CA LYS A 70 12.99 -14.68 -20.07
C LYS A 70 14.46 -14.20 -20.07
N PRO A 71 15.45 -15.05 -19.74
CA PRO A 71 16.85 -14.67 -19.83
C PRO A 71 17.23 -14.51 -21.31
N ALA A 72 17.64 -13.31 -21.71
CA ALA A 72 18.24 -13.08 -23.03
C ALA A 72 19.73 -13.52 -23.00
N PRO A 73 20.20 -14.27 -24.02
CA PRO A 73 21.58 -14.76 -24.08
C PRO A 73 22.60 -13.66 -24.41
N ARG A 74 23.84 -13.88 -23.93
CA ARG A 74 25.07 -13.10 -24.17
C ARG A 74 25.31 -12.72 -25.64
N ALA A 75 25.71 -11.47 -25.88
CA ALA A 75 26.63 -11.09 -26.96
C ALA A 75 27.43 -9.83 -26.52
N ARG A 76 28.64 -10.00 -25.95
CA ARG A 76 29.95 -9.81 -26.62
C ARG A 76 30.09 -8.44 -27.32
N GLY A 77 30.77 -7.50 -26.67
CA GLY A 77 31.09 -6.18 -27.24
C GLY A 77 32.20 -5.41 -26.52
N LYS A 78 33.44 -5.91 -26.65
CA LYS A 78 34.75 -5.20 -26.64
C LYS A 78 35.05 -4.11 -25.59
N GLN A 79 36.08 -4.43 -24.79
CA GLN A 79 37.04 -3.52 -24.17
C GLN A 79 37.41 -2.34 -25.08
N ARG A 80 37.52 -1.13 -24.51
CA ARG A 80 38.72 -0.29 -24.66
C ARG A 80 39.05 0.40 -23.35
N THR A 81 40.30 0.18 -22.97
CA THR A 81 41.10 0.84 -21.93
C THR A 81 41.41 2.26 -22.36
N ASP A 82 41.37 3.22 -21.43
CA ASP A 82 42.28 4.37 -21.48
C ASP A 82 42.64 4.78 -20.04
N THR A 83 43.83 4.36 -19.64
CA THR A 83 44.57 4.84 -18.48
C THR A 83 45.28 6.12 -18.91
N LYS A 84 45.05 7.25 -18.23
CA LYS A 84 45.89 8.44 -18.38
C LYS A 84 46.43 8.84 -17.02
N GLY A 85 47.72 8.57 -16.84
CA GLY A 85 48.54 9.21 -15.82
C GLY A 85 48.95 10.59 -16.29
N GLU A 86 49.12 11.48 -15.31
CA GLU A 86 50.16 12.50 -15.27
C GLU A 86 50.50 12.74 -13.79
#